data_AF-A0A257WD60-F1
#
_entry.id   AF-A0A257WD60-F1
#
_cell.length_a   1.000
_cell.length_b   1.000
_cell.length_c   1.000
_cell.angle_alpha   90.00
_cell.angle_beta   90.00
_cell.angle_gamma   90.00
#
_symmetry.space_group_name_H-M   'P 1'
#
loop_
_entity.id
_entity.type
_entity.pdbx_description
1 polymer ?
#
loop_
_entity_poly.entity_id
_entity_poly.type
_entity_poly.pdbx_seq_one_letter_code
_entity_poly.pdbx_strand_id
1 'polypeptide(L)'
;MKLLSRLPSWLRNKYFIATAVLAATLLFFDKNDLFTQRSRTKELKMLEKSKAHYQAEIAKEQKELDLLKNDTTTVERYAREKYLMKKDNEDVYVVPEKAKN
;
A
#
# COMPACT_ATOMS: atom_id res chain seq x y z
N MET A 1 -55.49 8.19 -12.50
CA MET A 1 -54.32 8.42 -11.61
C MET A 1 -54.51 7.69 -10.27
N LYS A 2 -54.42 6.34 -10.25
CA LYS A 2 -54.67 5.49 -9.06
C LYS A 2 -53.40 5.06 -8.29
N LEU A 3 -52.26 5.70 -8.55
CA LEU A 3 -50.98 5.34 -7.93
C LEU A 3 -50.74 6.06 -6.59
N LEU A 4 -51.18 7.32 -6.46
CA LEU A 4 -51.00 8.08 -5.21
C LEU A 4 -51.86 7.53 -4.06
N SER A 5 -52.98 6.87 -4.34
CA SER A 5 -53.91 6.37 -3.32
C SER A 5 -53.42 5.13 -2.58
N ARG A 6 -52.39 4.44 -3.10
CA ARG A 6 -51.78 3.25 -2.47
C ARG A 6 -50.60 3.56 -1.56
N LEU A 7 -50.14 4.82 -1.54
CA LEU A 7 -49.05 5.22 -0.66
C LEU A 7 -49.56 5.45 0.77
N PRO A 8 -48.87 4.92 1.80
CA PRO A 8 -49.20 5.16 3.20
C PRO A 8 -49.32 6.65 3.54
N SER A 9 -50.21 7.02 4.46
CA SER A 9 -50.52 8.44 4.78
C SER A 9 -49.29 9.25 5.21
N TRP A 10 -48.31 8.63 5.87
CA TRP A 10 -47.06 9.27 6.28
C TRP A 10 -46.18 9.71 5.10
N LEU A 11 -46.25 9.02 3.95
CA LEU A 11 -45.54 9.41 2.73
C LEU A 11 -46.17 10.58 1.97
N ARG A 12 -47.40 10.98 2.31
CA ARG A 12 -48.06 12.16 1.73
C ARG A 12 -47.86 13.43 2.55
N ASN A 13 -47.24 13.32 3.72
CA ASN A 13 -46.96 14.48 4.55
C ASN A 13 -45.81 15.29 3.94
N LYS A 14 -46.09 16.56 3.59
CA LYS A 14 -45.10 17.50 3.03
C LYS A 14 -43.86 17.67 3.91
N TYR A 15 -44.01 17.60 5.24
CA TYR A 15 -42.89 17.68 6.17
C TYR A 15 -42.02 16.44 6.12
N PHE A 16 -42.64 15.25 6.00
CA PHE A 16 -41.92 13.99 5.88
C PHE A 16 -41.11 13.94 4.58
N ILE A 17 -41.70 14.33 3.46
CA ILE A 17 -41.01 14.39 2.17
C ILE A 17 -39.85 15.39 2.23
N ALA A 18 -40.07 16.59 2.79
CA ALA A 18 -39.03 17.60 2.94
C ALA A 18 -37.86 17.09 3.81
N THR A 19 -38.15 16.44 4.94
CA THR A 19 -37.11 15.83 5.79
C THR A 19 -36.41 14.66 5.12
N ALA A 20 -37.12 13.83 4.36
CA ALA A 20 -36.55 12.70 3.65
C ALA A 20 -35.62 13.16 2.52
N VAL A 21 -36.00 14.21 1.78
CA VAL A 21 -35.15 14.84 0.77
C VAL A 21 -33.93 15.47 1.42
N LEU A 22 -34.11 16.22 2.52
CA LEU A 22 -32.98 16.82 3.25
C LEU A 22 -32.02 15.76 3.80
N ALA A 23 -32.54 14.67 4.39
CA ALA A 23 -31.74 13.55 4.85
C ALA A 23 -31.03 12.84 3.70
N ALA A 24 -31.70 12.61 2.57
CA ALA A 24 -31.08 12.02 1.39
C ALA A 24 -29.97 12.94 0.83
N THR A 25 -30.16 14.25 0.81
CA THR A 25 -29.13 15.21 0.39
C THR A 25 -27.90 15.14 1.31
N LEU A 26 -28.10 15.11 2.62
CA LEU A 26 -26.99 14.99 3.58
C LEU A 26 -26.29 13.63 3.53
N LEU A 27 -27.01 12.56 3.20
CA LEU A 27 -26.46 11.20 3.17
C LEU A 27 -25.76 10.85 1.85
N PHE A 28 -26.25 11.36 0.72
CA PHE A 28 -25.79 10.98 -0.62
C PHE A 28 -25.09 12.10 -1.41
N PHE A 29 -25.44 13.36 -1.19
CA PHE A 29 -24.87 14.49 -1.94
C PHE A 29 -23.80 15.25 -1.17
N ASP A 30 -23.70 15.06 0.14
CA ASP A 30 -22.64 15.65 0.94
C ASP A 30 -21.31 14.87 0.78
N LYS A 31 -20.18 15.57 0.94
CA LYS A 31 -18.81 15.02 0.79
C LYS A 31 -18.48 13.88 1.75
N ASN A 32 -19.34 13.64 2.74
CA ASN A 32 -19.25 12.58 3.73
C ASN A 32 -19.93 11.27 3.30
N ASP A 33 -20.14 11.07 1.99
CA ASP A 33 -20.60 9.79 1.46
C ASP A 33 -19.74 8.64 2.02
N LEU A 34 -20.42 7.62 2.56
CA LEU A 34 -19.84 6.40 3.12
C LEU A 34 -18.91 5.71 2.12
N PHE A 35 -19.17 5.85 0.82
CA PHE A 35 -18.28 5.32 -0.22
C PHE A 35 -16.91 6.01 -0.21
N THR A 36 -16.91 7.35 -0.15
CA THR A 36 -15.69 8.16 -0.09
C THR A 36 -14.91 7.88 1.19
N GLN A 37 -15.60 7.76 2.33
CA GLN A 37 -14.98 7.40 3.62
C GLN A 37 -14.24 6.06 3.52
N ARG A 38 -14.90 5.03 2.96
CA ARG A 38 -14.30 3.69 2.79
C ARG A 38 -13.10 3.70 1.86
N SER A 39 -13.15 4.46 0.76
CA SER A 39 -12.02 4.59 -0.16
C SER A 39 -10.82 5.22 0.55
N ARG A 40 -11.03 6.33 1.28
CA ARG A 40 -9.98 7.01 2.06
C ARG A 40 -9.37 6.11 3.13
N THR A 41 -10.18 5.30 3.83
CA THR A 41 -9.64 4.36 4.83
C THR A 41 -8.78 3.27 4.18
N LYS A 42 -9.14 2.80 2.98
CA LYS A 42 -8.32 1.83 2.24
C LYS A 42 -7.01 2.48 1.79
N GLU A 43 -7.07 3.70 1.27
CA GLU A 43 -5.90 4.47 0.87
C GLU A 43 -4.96 4.72 2.06
N LEU A 44 -5.51 5.15 3.20
CA LEU A 44 -4.75 5.35 4.43
C LEU A 44 -4.01 4.07 4.86
N LYS A 45 -4.70 2.93 4.91
CA LYS A 45 -4.07 1.64 5.24
C LYS A 45 -2.97 1.25 4.24
N MET A 46 -3.15 1.57 2.97
CA MET A 46 -2.14 1.32 1.95
C MET A 46 -0.90 2.18 2.17
N LEU A 47 -1.09 3.48 2.43
CA LEU A 47 0.01 4.41 2.72
C LEU A 47 0.76 3.98 4.00
N GLU A 48 0.05 3.59 5.05
CA GLU A 48 0.66 3.10 6.29
C GLU A 48 1.49 1.84 6.05
N LYS A 49 0.98 0.90 5.25
CA LYS A 49 1.73 -0.31 4.88
C LYS A 49 2.98 0.03 4.06
N SER A 50 2.88 0.91 3.08
CA SER A 50 4.02 1.37 2.28
C SER A 50 5.05 2.07 3.16
N LYS A 51 4.61 2.94 4.06
CA LYS A 51 5.48 3.61 5.03
C LYS A 51 6.24 2.61 5.90
N ALA A 52 5.55 1.63 6.48
CA ALA A 52 6.17 0.61 7.30
C ALA A 52 7.21 -0.22 6.51
N HIS A 53 6.89 -0.57 5.26
CA HIS A 53 7.81 -1.29 4.37
C HIS A 53 9.09 -0.49 4.10
N TYR A 54 8.98 0.76 3.67
CA TYR A 54 10.16 1.59 3.38
C TYR A 54 10.97 1.90 4.63
N GLN A 55 10.34 2.09 5.79
CA GLN A 55 11.08 2.26 7.04
C GLN A 55 11.90 1.03 7.40
N ALA A 56 11.39 -0.18 7.13
CA ALA A 56 12.12 -1.42 7.35
C ALA A 56 13.30 -1.58 6.37
N GLU A 57 13.10 -1.29 5.08
CA GLU A 57 14.18 -1.30 4.08
C GLU A 57 15.27 -0.28 4.41
N ILE A 58 14.92 0.96 4.74
CA ILE A 58 15.89 1.98 5.15
C ILE A 58 16.71 1.52 6.36
N ALA A 59 16.06 0.94 7.37
CA ALA A 59 16.76 0.43 8.55
C ALA A 59 17.72 -0.72 8.22
N LYS A 60 17.36 -1.57 7.25
CA LYS A 60 18.20 -2.66 6.76
C LYS A 60 19.38 -2.14 5.94
N GLU A 61 19.12 -1.25 4.98
CA GLU A 61 20.15 -0.61 4.15
C GLU A 61 21.14 0.18 4.99
N GLN A 62 20.66 0.91 6.02
CA GLN A 62 21.55 1.63 6.91
C GLN A 62 22.50 0.69 7.66
N LYS A 63 22.01 -0.45 8.14
CA LYS A 63 22.87 -1.48 8.77
C LYS A 63 23.88 -2.05 7.80
N GLU A 64 23.46 -2.32 6.56
CA GLU A 64 24.34 -2.82 5.51
C GLU A 64 25.42 -1.79 5.18
N LEU A 65 25.05 -0.52 4.99
CA LEU A 65 25.97 0.60 4.80
C LEU A 65 26.97 0.75 5.94
N ASP A 66 26.51 0.63 7.20
CA ASP A 66 27.38 0.74 8.36
C ASP A 66 28.39 -0.42 8.41
N LEU A 67 27.98 -1.64 8.03
CA LEU A 67 28.89 -2.78 7.89
C LEU A 67 29.91 -2.56 6.75
N LEU A 68 29.48 -2.06 5.60
CA LEU A 68 30.36 -1.70 4.48
C LEU A 68 31.35 -0.58 4.85
N LYS A 69 30.97 0.38 5.68
CA LYS A 69 31.88 1.48 6.07
C LYS A 69 32.92 1.06 7.10
N ASN A 70 32.54 0.20 8.04
CA ASN A 70 33.36 -0.07 9.23
C ASN A 70 34.07 -1.42 9.19
N ASP A 71 33.73 -2.32 8.26
CA ASP A 71 34.31 -3.66 8.17
C ASP A 71 34.79 -3.99 6.75
N THR A 72 36.10 -3.89 6.55
CA THR A 72 36.79 -4.22 5.29
C THR A 72 36.55 -5.67 4.84
N THR A 73 36.31 -6.61 5.75
CA THR A 73 36.03 -8.01 5.39
C THR A 73 34.63 -8.15 4.78
N THR A 74 33.68 -7.36 5.28
CA THR A 74 32.31 -7.32 4.75
C THR A 74 32.26 -6.62 3.40
N VAL A 75 33.07 -5.59 3.17
CA VAL A 75 33.23 -4.95 1.84
C VAL A 75 33.76 -5.94 0.81
N GLU A 76 34.84 -6.67 1.14
CA GLU A 76 35.46 -7.61 0.21
C GLU A 76 34.51 -8.76 -0.15
N ARG A 77 33.80 -9.31 0.85
CA ARG A 77 32.75 -10.31 0.64
C ARG A 77 31.61 -9.80 -0.24
N TYR A 78 31.10 -8.60 0.02
CA TYR A 78 30.03 -8.00 -0.76
C TYR A 78 30.44 -7.75 -2.22
N ALA A 79 31.66 -7.24 -2.44
CA ALA A 79 32.22 -7.04 -3.79
C ALA A 79 32.37 -8.37 -4.56
N ARG A 80 32.81 -9.44 -3.88
CA ARG A 80 32.93 -10.78 -4.48
C ARG A 80 31.57 -11.43 -4.76
N GLU A 81 30.62 -11.38 -3.84
CA GLU A 81 29.32 -12.07 -3.98
C GLU A 81 28.36 -11.32 -4.91
N LYS A 82 28.29 -10.00 -4.84
CA LYS A 82 27.33 -9.20 -5.63
C LYS A 82 27.86 -8.78 -6.98
N TYR A 83 29.14 -8.43 -7.05
CA TYR A 83 29.75 -7.86 -8.26
C TYR A 83 30.76 -8.79 -8.91
N LEU A 84 31.01 -9.98 -8.33
CA LEU A 84 31.99 -10.96 -8.84
C LEU A 84 33.38 -10.33 -9.05
N MET A 85 33.72 -9.34 -8.22
CA MET A 85 35.02 -8.67 -8.30
C MET A 85 36.14 -9.63 -7.90
N LYS A 86 37.25 -9.59 -8.64
CA LYS A 86 38.46 -10.37 -8.39
C LYS A 86 39.68 -9.47 -8.38
N LYS A 87 40.75 -9.89 -7.70
CA LYS A 87 42.05 -9.21 -7.80
C LYS A 87 42.72 -9.58 -9.15
N ASP A 88 43.60 -8.72 -9.64
CA ASP A 88 44.28 -8.93 -10.94
C ASP A 88 45.12 -10.22 -10.98
N ASN A 89 45.53 -10.73 -9.82
CA ASN A 89 46.29 -11.96 -9.65
C ASN A 89 45.42 -13.17 -9.21
N GLU A 90 44.09 -13.09 -9.35
CA GLU A 90 43.14 -14.12 -8.93
C GLU A 90 42.33 -14.66 -10.13
N ASP A 91 42.26 -15.99 -10.25
CA ASP A 91 41.42 -16.68 -11.24
C ASP A 91 40.18 -17.26 -10.56
N VAL A 92 39.00 -16.78 -10.98
CA VAL A 92 37.71 -17.18 -10.42
C VAL A 92 37.09 -18.27 -11.30
N TYR A 93 36.83 -19.44 -10.72
CA TYR A 93 36.16 -20.56 -11.38
C TYR A 93 34.74 -20.70 -10.86
N VAL A 94 33.74 -20.57 -11.74
CA VAL A 94 32.33 -20.86 -11.41
C VAL A 94 32.07 -22.32 -11.78
N VAL A 95 31.84 -23.17 -10.78
CA VAL A 95 31.49 -24.58 -11.00
C VAL A 95 29.97 -24.69 -11.12
N PRO A 96 29.42 -24.99 -12.30
CA PRO A 96 27.99 -25.20 -12.44
C PRO A 96 27.57 -26.49 -11.72
N GLU A 97 26.44 -26.44 -11.03
CA GLU A 97 25.85 -27.61 -10.38
C GLU A 97 25.34 -28.56 -11.47
N LYS A 98 26.16 -29.58 -11.79
CA LYS A 98 25.97 -30.69 -12.73
C LYS A 98 25.04 -30.43 -13.94
N ALA A 99 25.64 -30.47 -15.13
CA ALA A 99 24.90 -30.60 -16.40
C ALA A 99 23.85 -31.72 -16.28
N LYS A 100 22.56 -31.34 -16.40
CA LYS A 100 21.49 -32.31 -16.63
C LYS A 100 21.82 -33.05 -17.92
N ASN A 101 22.06 -34.36 -17.80
CA ASN A 101 22.03 -35.32 -18.90
C ASN A 101 20.62 -35.39 -19.49
#